data_AF-A0A6J4XQ68-F1
#
_entry.id   AF-A0A6J4XQ68-F1
#
_cell.length_a   1.000
_cell.length_b   1.000
_cell.length_c   1.000
_cell.angle_alpha   90.00
_cell.angle_beta   90.00
_cell.angle_gamma   90.00
#
_symmetry.space_group_name_H-M   'P 1'
#
loop_
_entity.id
_entity.type
_entity.pdbx_description
1 polymer ?
#
loop_
_entity_poly.entity_id
_entity_poly.type
_entity_poly.pdbx_seq_one_letter_code
_entity_poly.pdbx_strand_id
1 'polypeptide(L)'
;MLKIVLKLKDKELKTLETDKPEITIGRQEDNDIHINNLGASKKHARIFRRDGIYILEDLRSTNGTLLNDESIQTAKLKGDDVVTIGKHALYISNQDNRNNAPEGFAEKTVKINS
;
A
#
# COMPACT_ATOMS: atom_id res chain seq x y z
N MET A 1 -0.66 -3.70 14.05
CA MET A 1 0.49 -4.28 13.35
C MET A 1 0.17 -4.54 11.88
N LEU A 2 0.97 -3.93 11.00
CA LEU A 2 0.91 -4.18 9.56
C LEU A 2 1.91 -5.27 9.19
N LYS A 3 1.46 -6.24 8.41
CA LYS A 3 2.32 -7.27 7.80
C LYS A 3 2.35 -7.08 6.29
N ILE A 4 3.55 -7.11 5.73
CA ILE A 4 3.80 -6.97 4.30
C ILE A 4 4.69 -8.12 3.85
N VAL A 5 4.21 -8.90 2.89
CA VAL A 5 4.96 -10.00 2.27
C VAL A 5 5.34 -9.60 0.84
N LEU A 6 6.63 -9.37 0.59
CA LEU A 6 7.18 -9.09 -0.73
C LEU A 6 7.42 -10.41 -1.48
N LYS A 7 6.83 -10.53 -2.67
CA LYS A 7 7.04 -11.66 -3.58
C LYS A 7 7.50 -11.19 -4.96
N LEU A 8 8.24 -12.07 -5.63
CA LEU A 8 8.53 -12.00 -7.06
C LEU A 8 8.07 -13.31 -7.69
N LYS A 9 6.99 -13.25 -8.49
CA LYS A 9 6.24 -14.44 -8.92
C LYS A 9 5.83 -15.25 -7.69
N ASP A 10 6.13 -16.55 -7.66
CA ASP A 10 5.79 -17.46 -6.57
C ASP A 10 6.82 -17.47 -5.43
N LYS A 11 7.92 -16.72 -5.56
CA LYS A 11 8.98 -16.68 -4.55
C LYS A 11 8.74 -15.56 -3.55
N GLU A 12 8.59 -15.91 -2.28
CA GLU A 12 8.68 -14.94 -1.19
C GLU A 12 10.12 -14.46 -1.00
N LEU A 13 10.30 -13.14 -0.96
CA LEU A 13 11.60 -12.49 -0.84
C LEU A 13 11.83 -11.93 0.56
N LYS A 14 10.79 -11.33 1.16
CA LYS A 14 10.88 -10.69 2.48
C LYS A 14 9.50 -10.59 3.11
N THR A 15 9.45 -10.79 4.42
CA THR A 15 8.29 -10.46 5.24
C THR A 15 8.68 -9.36 6.23
N LEU A 16 7.85 -8.32 6.32
CA LEU A 16 8.01 -7.21 7.26
C LEU A 16 6.75 -7.13 8.13
N GLU A 17 6.92 -7.23 9.44
CA GLU A 17 5.88 -6.97 10.43
C GLU A 17 6.29 -5.73 11.23
N THR A 18 5.43 -4.71 11.23
CA THR A 18 5.81 -3.42 11.82
C THR A 18 4.60 -2.57 12.24
N ASP A 19 4.83 -1.70 13.22
CA ASP A 19 3.92 -0.63 13.65
C ASP A 19 4.52 0.77 13.33
N LYS A 20 5.52 0.84 12.46
CA LYS A 20 6.11 2.11 12.02
C LYS A 20 5.01 3.03 11.44
N PRO A 21 5.07 4.34 11.72
CA PRO A 21 4.10 5.31 11.19
C PRO A 21 4.20 5.47 9.67
N GLU A 22 5.39 5.23 9.11
CA GLU A 22 5.68 5.28 7.68
C GLU A 22 6.61 4.13 7.30
N ILE A 23 6.37 3.55 6.12
CA ILE A 23 7.13 2.46 5.52
C ILE A 23 7.44 2.88 4.09
N THR A 24 8.71 2.86 3.73
CA THR A 24 9.18 3.27 2.40
C THR A 24 9.45 2.06 1.52
N ILE A 25 9.13 2.19 0.22
CA ILE A 25 9.26 1.13 -0.77
C ILE A 25 10.01 1.68 -1.98
N GLY A 26 11.05 0.98 -2.44
CA GLY A 26 11.79 1.41 -3.62
C GLY A 26 13.08 0.63 -3.87
N ARG A 27 13.79 1.02 -4.93
CA ARG A 27 15.03 0.38 -5.37
C ARG A 27 16.26 0.77 -4.55
N GLN A 28 16.23 1.87 -3.81
CA GLN A 28 17.33 2.16 -2.89
C GLN A 28 17.28 1.20 -1.70
N GLU A 29 18.46 0.81 -1.22
CA GLU A 29 18.63 -0.09 -0.08
C GLU A 29 18.21 0.51 1.26
N ASP A 30 18.07 1.84 1.33
CA ASP A 30 17.62 2.57 2.51
C ASP A 30 16.10 2.54 2.71
N ASN A 31 15.34 1.95 1.78
CA ASN A 31 13.91 1.74 1.94
C ASN A 31 13.64 0.54 2.86
N ASP A 32 12.57 0.62 3.66
CA ASP A 32 12.13 -0.49 4.51
C ASP A 32 11.88 -1.77 3.68
N ILE A 33 11.29 -1.58 2.50
CA ILE A 33 11.10 -2.62 1.49
C ILE A 33 11.94 -2.28 0.27
N HIS A 34 13.13 -2.87 0.25
CA HIS A 34 14.05 -2.79 -0.87
C HIS A 34 13.62 -3.72 -2.01
N ILE A 35 13.28 -3.14 -3.16
CA ILE A 35 12.96 -3.83 -4.40
C ILE A 35 14.13 -3.65 -5.37
N ASN A 36 15.04 -4.63 -5.41
CA ASN A 36 16.18 -4.60 -6.31
C ASN A 36 15.77 -4.91 -7.77
N ASN A 37 15.10 -3.94 -8.41
CA ASN A 37 14.59 -4.08 -9.76
C ASN A 37 14.52 -2.73 -10.48
N LEU A 38 14.96 -2.67 -11.74
CA LEU A 38 14.92 -1.46 -12.56
C LEU A 38 13.50 -0.92 -12.76
N GLY A 39 12.48 -1.76 -12.63
CA GLY A 39 11.07 -1.38 -12.65
C GLY A 39 10.63 -0.55 -11.44
N ALA A 40 11.46 -0.45 -10.39
CA ALA A 40 11.21 0.39 -9.23
C ALA A 40 12.06 1.68 -9.25
N SER A 41 11.42 2.82 -9.04
CA SER A 41 12.10 4.07 -8.66
C SER A 41 12.88 3.92 -7.35
N LYS A 42 13.87 4.81 -7.16
CA LYS A 42 14.71 4.89 -5.97
C LYS A 42 13.88 4.98 -4.67
N LYS A 43 12.98 5.96 -4.63
CA LYS A 43 11.83 6.07 -3.72
C LYS A 43 10.59 5.93 -4.58
N HIS A 44 9.86 4.83 -4.45
CA HIS A 44 8.79 4.48 -5.38
C HIS A 44 7.43 4.78 -4.77
N ALA A 45 7.19 4.26 -3.57
CA ALA A 45 5.95 4.44 -2.86
C ALA A 45 6.22 4.48 -1.37
N ARG A 46 5.23 4.94 -0.60
CA ARG A 46 5.22 4.78 0.84
C ARG A 46 3.85 4.34 1.33
N ILE A 47 3.86 3.63 2.44
CA ILE A 47 2.67 3.33 3.22
C ILE A 47 2.79 4.09 4.52
N PHE A 48 1.80 4.91 4.85
CA PHE A 48 1.79 5.67 6.10
C PHE A 48 0.42 5.61 6.76
N ARG A 49 0.40 5.83 8.07
CA ARG A 49 -0.84 5.85 8.85
C ARG A 49 -1.33 7.27 9.04
N ARG A 50 -2.59 7.53 8.70
CA ARG A 50 -3.28 8.81 8.94
C ARG A 50 -4.69 8.54 9.45
N ASP A 51 -5.07 9.20 10.54
CA ASP A 51 -6.40 9.06 11.17
C ASP A 51 -6.79 7.59 11.42
N GLY A 52 -5.81 6.77 11.82
CA GLY A 52 -6.00 5.35 12.11
C GLY A 52 -5.98 4.43 10.89
N ILE A 53 -6.01 4.97 9.67
CA ILE A 53 -6.10 4.25 8.40
C ILE A 53 -4.72 4.20 7.72
N TYR A 54 -4.39 3.09 7.06
CA TYR A 54 -3.20 3.00 6.21
C TYR A 54 -3.49 3.58 4.82
N ILE A 55 -2.57 4.40 4.34
CA ILE A 55 -2.63 5.03 3.02
C ILE A 55 -1.40 4.60 2.24
N LEU A 56 -1.61 4.12 1.03
CA LEU A 56 -0.58 3.90 0.03
C LEU A 56 -0.48 5.13 -0.85
N GLU A 57 0.73 5.63 -1.06
CA GLU A 57 1.01 6.76 -1.94
C GLU A 57 2.19 6.44 -2.86
N ASP A 58 1.97 6.62 -4.16
CA ASP A 58 3.02 6.61 -5.16
C ASP A 58 3.81 7.94 -5.08
N LEU A 59 5.14 7.87 -5.13
CA LEU A 59 6.03 9.02 -5.01
C LEU A 59 6.50 9.52 -6.38
N ARG A 60 5.58 9.59 -7.34
CA ARG A 60 5.83 9.92 -8.76
C ARG A 60 6.82 8.94 -9.38
N SER A 61 6.52 7.67 -9.22
CA SER A 61 7.36 6.62 -9.76
C SER A 61 7.31 6.57 -11.29
N THR A 62 8.31 5.97 -11.92
CA THR A 62 8.39 5.90 -13.40
C THR A 62 7.34 4.96 -14.00
N ASN A 63 7.05 3.85 -13.32
CA ASN A 63 6.15 2.80 -13.83
C ASN A 63 4.78 2.79 -13.14
N GLY A 64 4.57 3.71 -12.18
CA GLY A 64 3.37 3.73 -11.35
C GLY A 64 3.34 2.63 -10.29
N THR A 65 2.42 2.81 -9.36
CA THR A 65 2.05 1.83 -8.34
C THR A 65 0.65 1.31 -8.68
N LEU A 66 0.48 -0.01 -8.67
CA LEU A 66 -0.84 -0.62 -8.83
C LEU A 66 -1.35 -1.13 -7.47
N LEU A 67 -2.63 -0.94 -7.19
CA LEU A 67 -3.35 -1.55 -6.08
C LEU A 67 -4.46 -2.42 -6.66
N ASN A 68 -4.40 -3.74 -6.42
CA ASN A 68 -5.35 -4.70 -6.98
C ASN A 68 -5.54 -4.53 -8.50
N ASP A 69 -4.41 -4.43 -9.22
CA ASP A 69 -4.31 -4.22 -10.68
C ASP A 69 -4.80 -2.85 -11.21
N GLU A 70 -5.18 -1.92 -10.34
CA GLU A 70 -5.55 -0.55 -10.71
C GLU A 70 -4.44 0.46 -10.39
N SER A 71 -4.14 1.36 -11.32
CA SER A 71 -3.11 2.39 -11.13
C SER A 71 -3.60 3.49 -10.17
N ILE A 72 -2.77 3.82 -9.18
CA ILE A 72 -3.10 4.80 -8.14
C ILE A 72 -1.98 5.85 -8.00
N GLN A 73 -2.38 7.05 -7.58
CA GLN A 73 -1.46 8.02 -6.97
C GLN A 73 -1.51 7.91 -5.44
N THR A 74 -2.72 7.77 -4.89
CA THR A 74 -2.97 7.63 -3.46
C THR A 74 -4.23 6.81 -3.26
N ALA A 75 -4.19 5.84 -2.35
CA ALA A 75 -5.33 4.99 -2.04
C ALA A 75 -5.34 4.55 -0.57
N LYS A 76 -6.54 4.28 -0.03
CA LYS A 76 -6.68 3.61 1.26
C LYS A 76 -6.23 2.16 1.11
N LEU A 77 -5.38 1.71 2.02
CA LEU A 77 -4.85 0.35 2.03
C LEU A 77 -5.59 -0.48 3.08
N LYS A 78 -6.08 -1.64 2.67
CA LYS A 78 -6.83 -2.59 3.50
C LYS A 78 -6.01 -3.87 3.72
N GLY A 79 -6.48 -4.69 4.66
CA GLY A 79 -6.03 -6.07 4.73
C GLY A 79 -6.41 -6.80 3.44
N ASP A 80 -5.54 -7.71 3.01
CA ASP A 80 -5.66 -8.56 1.83
C ASP A 80 -5.47 -7.86 0.47
N ASP A 81 -5.16 -6.56 0.49
CA ASP A 81 -4.77 -5.83 -0.71
C ASP A 81 -3.43 -6.32 -1.26
N VAL A 82 -3.29 -6.26 -2.58
CA VAL A 82 -2.05 -6.53 -3.30
C VAL A 82 -1.55 -5.27 -3.97
N VAL A 83 -0.33 -4.85 -3.60
CA VAL A 83 0.36 -3.72 -4.24
C VAL A 83 1.37 -4.27 -5.24
N THR A 84 1.29 -3.84 -6.49
CA THR A 84 2.24 -4.26 -7.53
C THR A 84 3.16 -3.10 -7.92
N ILE A 85 4.47 -3.35 -7.86
CA ILE A 85 5.53 -2.43 -8.27
C ILE A 85 6.48 -3.17 -9.23
N GLY A 86 6.44 -2.78 -10.50
CA GLY A 86 7.16 -3.49 -11.55
C GLY A 86 6.72 -4.96 -11.63
N LYS A 87 7.63 -5.89 -11.33
CA LYS A 87 7.34 -7.35 -11.30
C LYS A 87 7.09 -7.90 -9.89
N HIS A 88 7.09 -7.05 -8.87
CA HIS A 88 6.99 -7.45 -7.48
C HIS A 88 5.58 -7.19 -6.96
N ALA A 89 5.10 -8.11 -6.14
CA ALA A 89 3.82 -7.99 -5.46
C ALA A 89 4.08 -7.91 -3.95
N LEU A 90 3.41 -6.98 -3.28
CA LEU A 90 3.39 -6.84 -1.84
C LEU A 90 1.99 -7.21 -1.35
N TYR A 91 1.91 -8.30 -0.61
CA TYR A 91 0.67 -8.76 0.00
C TYR A 91 0.52 -8.11 1.36
N ILE A 92 -0.59 -7.41 1.57
CA ILE A 92 -0.86 -6.67 2.77
C ILE A 92 -1.74 -7.51 3.68
N SER A 93 -1.37 -7.63 4.95
CA SER A 93 -2.24 -8.19 5.97
C SER A 93 -2.26 -7.23 7.14
N ASN A 94 -3.45 -6.74 7.47
CA ASN A 94 -3.64 -5.91 8.64
C ASN A 94 -4.10 -6.79 9.81
N GLN A 95 -3.24 -6.96 10.81
CA GLN A 95 -3.58 -7.66 12.05
C GLN A 95 -4.18 -6.69 13.08
N ASP A 96 -4.54 -5.45 12.70
CA ASP A 96 -5.45 -4.64 13.52
C ASP A 96 -6.79 -5.39 13.61
N ASN A 97 -6.97 -6.13 14.71
CA ASN A 97 -8.23 -6.70 15.16
C ASN A 97 -9.17 -5.58 15.66
N ARG A 98 -9.32 -4.55 14.85
CA ARG A 98 -10.22 -3.42 15.08
C ARG A 98 -11.36 -3.58 14.10
N ASN A 99 -12.48 -4.05 14.63
CA ASN A 99 -13.83 -3.95 14.07
C ASN A 99 -14.24 -2.48 13.80
N ASN A 100 -13.44 -1.71 13.07
CA ASN A 100 -13.67 -0.29 12.83
C ASN A 100 -13.71 -0.04 11.33
N ALA A 101 -14.85 -0.40 10.74
CA ALA A 101 -15.39 0.45 9.69
C ALA A 101 -15.41 1.89 10.23
N PRO A 102 -14.93 2.89 9.48
CA PRO A 102 -15.34 4.25 9.76
C PRO A 102 -16.83 4.34 9.40
N GLU A 103 -17.71 4.20 10.40
CA GLU A 103 -18.99 4.90 10.36
C GLU A 103 -18.64 6.38 10.09
N GLY A 104 -18.91 6.88 8.88
CA GLY A 104 -18.72 8.32 8.63
C GLY A 104 -18.19 8.76 7.27
N PHE A 105 -18.14 7.91 6.23
CA PHE A 105 -18.27 8.44 4.87
C PHE A 105 -19.74 8.38 4.48
N ALA A 106 -20.48 9.42 4.88
CA ALA A 106 -21.83 9.66 4.39
C ALA A 106 -21.77 9.72 2.86
N GLU A 107 -22.41 8.76 2.20
CA GLU A 107 -22.92 8.96 0.85
C GLU A 107 -23.80 10.21 0.91
N LYS A 108 -23.31 11.32 0.35
CA LYS A 108 -24.20 12.42 0.00
C LYS A 108 -25.07 11.96 -1.18
N THR A 109 -26.10 11.17 -0.90
CA THR A 109 -27.23 11.05 -1.80
C THR A 109 -28.05 12.32 -1.66
N VAL A 110 -27.78 13.29 -2.53
CA VAL A 110 -28.70 14.41 -2.75
C VAL A 110 -29.93 13.84 -3.44
N LYS A 111 -30.99 13.54 -2.69
CA LYS A 111 -32.33 13.42 -3.25
C LYS A 111 -32.84 14.83 -3.52
N ILE A 112 -32.74 15.28 -4.77
CA ILE A 112 -33.56 16.38 -5.26
C ILE A 112 -34.95 15.81 -5.57
N ASN A 113 -35.92 16.13 -4.71
CA ASN A 113 -37.33 16.01 -5.05
C ASN A 113 -37.79 17.35 -5.61
N SER A 114 -38.22 17.35 -6.88
CA SER A 114 -39.20 18.29 -7.44
C SER A 114 -40.20 17.50 -8.25
#